data_AF-A0A2E1P3U5-F1
#
_entry.id   AF-A0A2E1P3U5-F1
#
_cell.length_a   1.000
_cell.length_b   1.000
_cell.length_c   1.000
_cell.angle_alpha   90.00
_cell.angle_beta   90.00
_cell.angle_gamma   90.00
#
_symmetry.space_group_name_H-M   'P 1'
#
loop_
_entity.id
_entity.type
_entity.pdbx_description
1 polymer ?
#
loop_
_entity_poly.entity_id
_entity_poly.type
_entity_poly.pdbx_seq_one_letter_code
_entity_poly.pdbx_strand_id
1 'polypeptide(L)'
;MKDAKYLMAFSVPISVLLSIYLKELFSYTSVIYVFLFVPVVELFLPTNLSTFSEQETKSRLKDRFFDWLLYLNVPIIYLILFFGLYSFANYDIKPYEYLGFILSLGILLATNAVNVAHELGHRKNTFDVF
;
A
#
# COMPACT_ATOMS: atom_id res chain seq x y z
N MET A 1 19.24 -7.04 -2.69
CA MET A 1 17.87 -7.17 -3.25
C MET A 1 16.76 -7.23 -2.18
N LYS A 2 17.04 -6.93 -0.89
CA LYS A 2 16.00 -6.93 0.18
C LYS A 2 15.11 -5.67 0.12
N ASP A 3 15.55 -4.63 -0.56
CA ASP A 3 14.88 -3.31 -0.59
C ASP A 3 13.72 -3.27 -1.62
N ALA A 4 13.75 -4.15 -2.62
CA ALA A 4 12.69 -4.25 -3.64
C ALA A 4 11.34 -4.65 -3.05
N LYS A 5 11.32 -5.51 -2.02
CA LYS A 5 10.08 -5.91 -1.32
C LYS A 5 9.40 -4.75 -0.61
N TYR A 6 10.14 -3.74 -0.17
CA TYR A 6 9.57 -2.57 0.51
C TYR A 6 9.15 -1.48 -0.50
N LEU A 7 9.80 -1.39 -1.66
CA LEU A 7 9.27 -0.60 -2.77
C LEU A 7 7.94 -1.15 -3.29
N MET A 8 7.74 -2.48 -3.23
CA MET A 8 6.44 -3.10 -3.52
C MET A 8 5.32 -2.59 -2.60
N ALA A 9 5.62 -2.15 -1.38
CA ALA A 9 4.61 -1.55 -0.50
C ALA A 9 3.97 -0.30 -1.10
N PHE A 10 4.70 0.45 -1.94
CA PHE A 10 4.18 1.63 -2.64
C PHE A 10 3.49 1.28 -3.97
N SER A 11 3.66 0.07 -4.47
CA SER A 11 3.02 -0.36 -5.73
C SER A 11 1.50 -0.44 -5.61
N VAL A 12 0.98 -0.84 -4.45
CA VAL A 12 -0.47 -0.86 -4.20
C VAL A 12 -1.06 0.56 -4.18
N PRO A 13 -0.54 1.53 -3.40
CA PRO A 13 -0.94 2.93 -3.49
C PRO A 13 -0.94 3.49 -4.92
N ILE A 14 0.11 3.20 -5.70
CA ILE A 14 0.19 3.64 -7.10
C ILE A 14 -0.95 3.02 -7.94
N SER A 15 -1.20 1.72 -7.79
CA SER A 15 -2.28 1.05 -8.51
C SER A 15 -3.66 1.64 -8.17
N VAL A 16 -3.88 2.01 -6.91
CA VAL A 16 -5.13 2.63 -6.45
C VAL A 16 -5.26 4.05 -6.98
N LEU A 17 -4.18 4.83 -6.96
CA LEU A 17 -4.17 6.18 -7.55
C LEU A 17 -4.51 6.12 -9.04
N LEU A 18 -3.92 5.19 -9.79
CA LEU A 18 -4.24 4.97 -11.21
C LEU A 18 -5.69 4.56 -11.41
N SER A 19 -6.20 3.68 -10.54
CA SER A 19 -7.60 3.23 -10.56
C SER A 19 -8.58 4.42 -10.47
N ILE A 20 -8.33 5.33 -9.53
CA ILE A 20 -9.17 6.52 -9.30
C ILE A 20 -8.98 7.56 -10.42
N TYR A 21 -7.74 7.74 -10.89
CA TYR A 21 -7.41 8.76 -11.89
C TYR A 21 -7.94 8.41 -13.29
N LEU A 22 -7.77 7.15 -13.72
CA LEU A 22 -8.14 6.70 -15.07
C LEU A 22 -9.64 6.46 -15.25
N LYS A 23 -10.37 6.16 -14.16
CA LYS A 23 -11.83 5.99 -14.15
C LYS A 23 -12.30 4.88 -15.08
N GLU A 24 -13.61 4.80 -15.32
CA GLU A 24 -14.21 3.89 -16.28
C GLU A 24 -13.84 2.43 -15.99
N LEU A 25 -13.57 1.61 -17.01
CA LEU A 25 -13.11 0.22 -16.80
C LEU A 25 -11.80 0.13 -16.01
N PHE A 26 -10.99 1.18 -16.00
CA PHE A 26 -9.74 1.22 -15.25
C PHE A 26 -9.95 1.42 -13.75
N SER A 27 -11.18 1.70 -13.28
CA SER A 27 -11.53 1.74 -11.84
C SER A 27 -11.33 0.42 -11.11
N TYR A 28 -11.04 -0.67 -11.83
CA TYR A 28 -10.75 -1.99 -11.28
C TYR A 28 -9.27 -2.36 -11.37
N THR A 29 -8.41 -1.42 -11.80
CA THR A 29 -6.97 -1.69 -12.02
C THR A 29 -6.30 -2.18 -10.75
N SER A 30 -6.58 -1.59 -9.59
CA SER A 30 -6.01 -2.05 -8.31
C SER A 30 -6.50 -3.45 -7.93
N VAL A 31 -7.75 -3.81 -8.25
CA VAL A 31 -8.28 -5.16 -8.01
C VAL A 31 -7.52 -6.18 -8.84
N ILE A 32 -7.39 -5.92 -10.14
CA ILE A 32 -6.63 -6.79 -11.05
C ILE A 32 -5.16 -6.85 -10.60
N TYR A 33 -4.58 -5.71 -10.23
CA TYR A 33 -3.20 -5.66 -9.77
C TYR A 33 -2.98 -6.53 -8.52
N VAL A 34 -3.77 -6.34 -7.47
CA VAL A 34 -3.57 -7.01 -6.18
C VAL A 34 -3.98 -8.47 -6.21
N PHE A 35 -5.08 -8.82 -6.87
CA PHE A 35 -5.63 -10.19 -6.82
C PHE A 35 -5.24 -11.08 -7.99
N LEU A 36 -4.71 -10.51 -9.09
CA LEU A 36 -4.23 -11.29 -10.23
C LEU A 36 -2.74 -11.09 -10.44
N PHE A 37 -2.29 -9.86 -10.65
CA PHE A 37 -0.90 -9.61 -11.03
C PHE A 37 0.10 -9.96 -9.92
N VAL A 38 -0.13 -9.51 -8.69
CA VAL A 38 0.77 -9.78 -7.55
C VAL A 38 0.91 -11.30 -7.31
N PRO A 39 -0.17 -12.08 -7.16
CA PRO A 39 -0.07 -13.53 -7.00
C PRO A 39 0.65 -14.21 -8.17
N VAL A 40 0.39 -13.80 -9.41
CA VAL A 40 1.07 -14.36 -10.59
C VAL A 40 2.57 -14.09 -10.54
N VAL A 41 2.99 -12.87 -10.20
CA VAL A 41 4.42 -12.54 -10.04
C VAL A 41 5.05 -13.36 -8.91
N GLU A 42 4.34 -13.52 -7.79
CA GLU A 42 4.82 -14.31 -6.65
C GLU A 42 5.08 -15.78 -7.01
N LEU A 43 4.31 -16.38 -7.92
CA LEU A 43 4.54 -17.76 -8.41
C LEU A 43 5.91 -17.93 -9.10
N PHE A 44 6.45 -16.87 -9.68
CA PHE A 44 7.75 -16.90 -10.37
C PHE A 44 8.92 -16.49 -9.46
N LEU A 45 8.65 -15.96 -8.26
CA LEU A 45 9.69 -15.57 -7.33
C LEU A 45 10.18 -16.78 -6.52
N PRO A 46 11.51 -16.99 -6.41
CA PRO A 46 12.03 -18.06 -5.58
C PRO A 46 11.67 -17.83 -4.11
N THR A 47 11.01 -18.81 -3.49
CA THR A 47 10.76 -18.84 -2.04
C THR A 47 12.09 -19.06 -1.31
N ASN A 48 12.80 -17.98 -1.02
CA ASN A 48 13.96 -18.03 -0.13
C ASN A 48 13.47 -18.35 1.30
N LEU A 49 13.45 -19.64 1.64
CA LEU A 49 13.24 -20.19 2.98
C LEU A 49 14.47 -20.02 3.89
N SER A 50 15.36 -19.07 3.59
CA SER A 50 16.45 -18.73 4.50
C SER A 50 15.83 -17.99 5.68
N THR A 51 15.60 -18.71 6.78
CA THR A 51 15.40 -18.12 8.11
C THR A 51 16.60 -17.23 8.39
N PHE A 52 16.47 -15.94 8.09
CA PHE A 52 17.51 -14.98 8.41
C PHE A 52 17.61 -14.97 9.94
N SER A 53 18.75 -15.43 10.47
CA SER A 53 19.02 -15.25 11.89
C SER A 53 18.96 -13.74 12.17
N GLU A 54 18.36 -13.36 13.30
CA GLU A 54 18.19 -11.96 13.73
C GLU A 54 19.51 -11.15 13.79
N GLN A 55 20.65 -11.83 13.61
CA GLN A 55 21.99 -11.26 13.69
C GLN A 55 22.47 -10.57 12.39
N GLU A 56 21.95 -10.91 11.21
CA GLU A 56 22.43 -10.29 9.94
C GLU A 56 21.74 -8.97 9.56
N THR A 57 20.69 -8.53 10.29
CA THR A 57 19.89 -7.35 9.92
C THR A 57 20.15 -6.13 10.80
N LYS A 58 21.24 -6.09 11.58
CA LYS A 58 21.53 -5.02 12.55
C LYS A 58 22.35 -3.86 11.98
N SER A 59 21.91 -3.24 10.90
CA SER A 59 22.45 -1.93 10.47
C SER A 59 21.49 -0.83 10.90
N ARG A 60 21.91 0.05 11.81
CA ARG A 60 21.12 1.21 12.26
C ARG A 60 20.67 2.14 11.12
N LEU A 61 21.43 2.19 10.01
CA LEU A 61 21.05 2.96 8.82
C LEU A 61 19.86 2.34 8.09
N LYS A 62 19.79 1.01 8.07
CA LYS A 62 18.73 0.26 7.45
C LYS A 62 17.42 0.43 8.24
N ASP A 63 17.50 0.41 9.57
CA ASP A 63 16.34 0.69 10.44
C ASP A 63 15.77 2.10 10.19
N ARG A 64 16.63 3.12 10.12
CA ARG A 64 16.18 4.50 9.82
C ARG A 64 15.56 4.66 8.44
N PHE A 65 16.10 3.98 7.44
CA PHE A 65 15.52 3.98 6.09
C PHE A 65 14.10 3.39 6.11
N PHE A 66 13.90 2.29 6.85
CA PHE A 66 12.58 1.68 6.99
C PHE A 66 11.59 2.56 7.75
N ASP A 67 12.04 3.21 8.82
CA ASP A 67 11.22 4.17 9.55
C ASP A 67 10.73 5.28 8.61
N TRP A 68 11.61 5.81 7.77
CA TRP A 68 11.24 6.86 6.83
C TRP A 68 10.21 6.39 5.80
N LEU A 69 10.36 5.18 5.26
CA LEU A 69 9.38 4.59 4.35
C LEU A 69 8.02 4.33 5.04
N LEU A 70 8.04 3.90 6.30
CA LEU A 70 6.84 3.70 7.10
C LEU A 70 6.09 5.03 7.30
N TYR A 71 6.80 6.06 7.77
CA TYR A 71 6.21 7.38 8.00
C TYR A 71 5.76 8.04 6.68
N LEU A 72 6.43 7.79 5.55
CA LEU A 72 6.02 8.28 4.23
C LEU A 72 4.70 7.65 3.76
N ASN A 73 4.38 6.42 4.16
CA ASN A 73 3.10 5.81 3.79
C ASN A 73 1.91 6.54 4.40
N VAL A 74 2.04 7.10 5.62
CA VAL A 74 0.96 7.83 6.30
C VAL A 74 0.37 8.94 5.41
N PRO A 75 1.13 9.98 4.98
CA PRO A 75 0.58 11.03 4.13
C PRO A 75 0.10 10.49 2.77
N ILE A 76 0.76 9.49 2.19
CA ILE A 76 0.33 8.91 0.91
C ILE A 76 -1.07 8.28 1.02
N ILE A 77 -1.33 7.51 2.06
CA ILE A 77 -2.63 6.88 2.30
C ILE A 77 -3.71 7.97 2.42
N TYR A 78 -3.48 8.98 3.25
CA TYR A 78 -4.47 10.06 3.45
C TYR A 78 -4.69 10.88 2.18
N LEU A 79 -3.65 11.19 1.41
CA LEU A 79 -3.78 11.92 0.15
C LEU A 79 -4.60 11.13 -0.87
N ILE A 80 -4.35 9.83 -1.04
CA ILE A 80 -5.10 8.99 -1.98
C ILE A 80 -6.54 8.80 -1.50
N LEU A 81 -6.75 8.59 -0.19
CA LEU A 81 -8.09 8.49 0.38
C LEU A 81 -8.90 9.77 0.14
N PHE A 82 -8.31 10.92 0.45
CA PHE A 82 -8.95 12.22 0.20
C PHE A 82 -9.22 12.43 -1.29
N PHE A 83 -8.26 12.11 -2.16
CA PHE A 83 -8.43 12.22 -3.61
C PHE A 83 -9.56 11.32 -4.12
N GLY A 84 -9.68 10.09 -3.61
CA GLY A 84 -10.76 9.17 -3.95
C GLY A 84 -12.13 9.67 -3.50
N LEU A 85 -12.24 10.15 -2.25
CA LEU A 85 -13.49 10.72 -1.71
C LEU A 85 -13.87 12.02 -2.41
N TYR A 86 -12.89 12.89 -2.68
CA TYR A 86 -13.10 14.11 -3.46
C TYR A 86 -13.58 13.77 -4.87
N SER A 87 -12.98 12.76 -5.50
CA SER A 87 -13.39 12.34 -6.83
C SER A 87 -14.82 11.81 -6.82
N PHE A 88 -15.16 11.00 -5.82
CA PHE A 88 -16.50 10.48 -5.60
C PHE A 88 -17.55 11.59 -5.46
N ALA A 89 -17.22 12.68 -4.78
CA ALA A 89 -18.14 13.77 -4.50
C ALA A 89 -18.26 14.81 -5.64
N ASN A 90 -17.24 14.96 -6.50
CA ASN A 90 -17.16 16.10 -7.44
C ASN A 90 -17.19 15.70 -8.92
N TYR A 91 -17.00 14.43 -9.26
CA TYR A 91 -17.09 13.98 -10.65
C TYR A 91 -18.35 13.17 -10.88
N ASP A 92 -18.87 13.25 -12.10
CA ASP A 92 -19.90 12.34 -12.58
C ASP A 92 -19.25 10.98 -12.86
N ILE A 93 -19.61 9.99 -12.06
CA ILE A 93 -19.00 8.65 -12.04
C ILE A 93 -20.11 7.66 -12.36
N LYS A 94 -19.85 6.74 -13.29
CA LYS A 94 -20.89 5.78 -13.68
C LYS A 94 -21.17 4.78 -12.56
N PRO A 95 -22.38 4.20 -12.49
CA PRO A 95 -22.77 3.29 -11.43
C PRO A 95 -21.80 2.13 -11.15
N TYR A 96 -21.16 1.58 -12.20
CA TYR A 96 -20.20 0.48 -12.02
C TYR A 96 -18.86 0.96 -11.44
N GLU A 97 -18.42 2.17 -11.78
CA GLU A 97 -17.16 2.73 -11.30
C GLU A 97 -17.18 2.95 -9.79
N TYR A 98 -18.36 3.16 -9.18
CA TYR A 98 -18.50 3.22 -7.72
C TYR A 98 -17.95 1.97 -7.05
N LEU A 99 -18.27 0.78 -7.59
CA LEU A 99 -17.76 -0.47 -7.04
C LEU A 99 -16.24 -0.55 -7.21
N GLY A 100 -15.72 -0.14 -8.37
CA GLY A 100 -14.28 -0.08 -8.61
C GLY A 100 -13.56 0.83 -7.61
N PHE A 101 -14.08 2.03 -7.38
CA PHE A 101 -13.51 3.01 -6.44
C PHE A 101 -13.56 2.50 -4.99
N ILE A 102 -14.70 1.96 -4.56
CA ILE A 102 -14.86 1.40 -3.21
C ILE A 102 -13.87 0.25 -3.00
N LEU A 103 -13.75 -0.67 -3.96
CA LEU A 103 -12.78 -1.76 -3.87
C LEU A 103 -11.34 -1.24 -3.87
N SER A 104 -11.03 -0.24 -4.69
CA SER A 104 -9.69 0.36 -4.78
C SER A 104 -9.27 1.01 -3.47
N LEU A 105 -10.14 1.85 -2.89
CA LEU A 105 -9.89 2.48 -1.60
C LEU A 105 -9.87 1.46 -0.45
N GLY A 106 -10.76 0.45 -0.50
CA GLY A 106 -10.77 -0.65 0.45
C GLY A 106 -9.46 -1.42 0.47
N ILE A 107 -8.89 -1.72 -0.71
CA ILE A 107 -7.58 -2.34 -0.85
C ILE A 107 -6.50 -1.48 -0.20
N LEU A 108 -6.43 -0.17 -0.52
CA LEU A 108 -5.46 0.75 0.07
C LEU A 108 -5.49 0.71 1.61
N LEU A 109 -6.69 0.74 2.19
CA LEU A 109 -6.86 0.71 3.64
C LEU A 109 -6.47 -0.65 4.22
N ALA A 110 -6.94 -1.74 3.61
CA ALA A 110 -6.70 -3.09 4.11
C ALA A 110 -5.22 -3.51 4.05
N THR A 111 -4.47 -3.06 3.04
CA THR A 111 -3.06 -3.43 2.89
C THR A 111 -2.12 -2.42 3.52
N ASN A 112 -2.24 -1.12 3.17
CA ASN A 112 -1.26 -0.12 3.57
C ASN A 112 -1.64 0.52 4.91
N ALA A 113 -2.89 0.95 5.09
CA ALA A 113 -3.28 1.64 6.33
C ALA A 113 -3.22 0.72 7.54
N VAL A 114 -3.72 -0.51 7.43
CA VAL A 114 -3.65 -1.50 8.51
C VAL A 114 -2.20 -1.84 8.85
N ASN A 115 -1.33 -2.06 7.85
CA ASN A 115 0.09 -2.31 8.09
C ASN A 115 0.74 -1.11 8.78
N VAL A 116 0.60 0.10 8.25
CA VAL A 116 1.20 1.28 8.89
C VAL A 116 0.70 1.46 10.32
N ALA A 117 -0.60 1.27 10.58
CA ALA A 117 -1.17 1.37 11.92
C ALA A 117 -0.67 0.26 12.87
N HIS A 118 -0.52 -0.98 12.38
CA HIS A 118 0.01 -2.10 13.15
C HIS A 118 1.47 -1.84 13.56
N GLU A 119 2.30 -1.44 12.60
CA GLU A 119 3.72 -1.17 12.79
C GLU A 119 3.97 0.04 13.71
N LEU A 120 3.21 1.13 13.54
CA LEU A 120 3.29 2.29 14.44
C LEU A 120 2.74 1.96 15.84
N GLY A 121 1.63 1.23 15.93
CA GLY A 121 1.05 0.81 17.20
C GLY A 121 1.93 -0.16 18.00
N HIS A 122 2.79 -0.92 17.35
CA HIS A 122 3.78 -1.78 18.02
C HIS A 122 4.96 -1.00 18.61
N ARG A 123 5.22 0.24 18.13
CA ARG A 123 6.33 1.06 18.62
C ARG A 123 5.96 1.71 19.95
N LYS A 124 6.65 1.29 21.03
CA LYS A 124 6.53 1.86 22.38
C LYS A 124 7.27 3.20 22.55
N ASN A 125 7.06 4.17 21.66
CA ASN A 125 7.54 5.54 21.87
C ASN A 125 6.36 6.47 22.11
N THR A 126 6.37 7.13 23.27
CA THR A 126 5.30 7.95 23.87
C THR A 126 4.88 9.19 23.06
N PHE A 127 5.49 9.44 21.90
CA PHE A 127 5.11 10.55 20.99
C PHE A 127 4.10 10.14 19.89
N ASP A 128 3.84 8.84 19.70
CA ASP A 128 2.99 8.32 18.63
C ASP A 128 1.56 7.96 19.09
N VAL A 129 1.15 8.44 20.28
CA VAL A 129 -0.22 8.28 20.78
C VAL A 129 -0.95 9.62 20.67
N PHE A 130 -1.52 9.89 19.51
CA PHE A 130 -2.59 10.88 19.32
C PHE A 130 -3.81 10.19 18.71
#